data_AF-A0A942V2S8-F1
#
_entry.id   AF-A0A942V2S8-F1
#
_cell.length_a   1.000
_cell.length_b   1.000
_cell.length_c   1.000
_cell.angle_alpha   90.00
_cell.angle_beta   90.00
_cell.angle_gamma   90.00
#
_symmetry.space_group_name_H-M   'P 1'
#
loop_
_entity.id
_entity.type
_entity.pdbx_description
1 polymer ?
#
loop_
_entity_poly.entity_id
_entity_poly.type
_entity_poly.pdbx_seq_one_letter_code
_entity_poly.pdbx_strand_id
1 'polypeptide(L)'
;MEDLNYFSTLCFAWAFVGIGSRILMIRYGKKWIDWELDKAYAKEKPKWIYIVSVISLIIVGYTWYQVFNMDIKYSWIIAILVSLTLIKIFNLIFNYDKFREFVDSTLNNKRKFKQLNISVFIFSIIFILMGIFLY
;
A
#
# COMPACT_ATOMS: atom_id res chain seq x y z
N MET A 1 -2.25 -28.77 1.28
CA MET A 1 -1.93 -27.33 1.17
C MET A 1 -3.18 -26.72 0.61
N GLU A 2 -3.86 -25.86 1.35
CA GLU A 2 -5.01 -25.12 0.80
C GLU A 2 -4.50 -24.33 -0.41
N ASP A 3 -5.14 -24.51 -1.57
CA ASP A 3 -4.81 -23.73 -2.76
C ASP A 3 -5.07 -22.26 -2.44
N LEU A 4 -3.99 -21.47 -2.41
CA LEU A 4 -4.08 -20.03 -2.14
C LEU A 4 -4.91 -19.38 -3.24
N ASN A 5 -6.12 -18.92 -2.90
CA ASN A 5 -6.92 -18.15 -3.84
C ASN A 5 -6.33 -16.75 -4.06
N TYR A 6 -6.90 -16.05 -5.03
CA TYR A 6 -6.46 -14.70 -5.40
C TYR A 6 -6.50 -13.72 -4.22
N PHE A 7 -7.53 -13.76 -3.37
CA PHE A 7 -7.72 -12.82 -2.27
C PHE A 7 -6.74 -13.09 -1.12
N SER A 8 -6.49 -14.36 -0.77
CA SER A 8 -5.46 -14.72 0.22
C SER A 8 -4.06 -14.34 -0.27
N THR A 9 -3.77 -14.58 -1.56
CA THR A 9 -2.52 -14.12 -2.19
C THR A 9 -2.36 -12.61 -2.11
N LEU A 10 -3.43 -11.85 -2.38
CA LEU A 10 -3.41 -10.39 -2.31
C LEU A 10 -3.17 -9.90 -0.88
N CYS A 11 -3.81 -10.51 0.12
CA CYS A 11 -3.55 -10.26 1.54
C CYS A 11 -2.08 -10.46 1.90
N PHE A 12 -1.51 -11.62 1.56
CA PHE A 12 -0.13 -11.93 1.89
C PHE A 12 0.87 -11.03 1.15
N ALA A 13 0.62 -10.72 -0.13
CA ALA A 13 1.45 -9.80 -0.90
C ALA A 13 1.47 -8.41 -0.25
N TRP A 14 0.31 -7.88 0.14
CA TRP A 14 0.22 -6.59 0.82
C TRP A 14 0.85 -6.59 2.21
N ALA A 15 0.63 -7.64 3.00
CA ALA A 15 1.27 -7.78 4.30
C ALA A 15 2.80 -7.86 4.17
N PHE A 16 3.29 -8.58 3.16
CA PHE A 16 4.72 -8.69 2.86
C PHE A 16 5.33 -7.32 2.51
N VAL A 17 4.70 -6.57 1.60
CA VAL A 17 5.14 -5.21 1.26
C VAL A 17 5.08 -4.28 2.47
N GLY A 18 4.00 -4.38 3.27
CA GLY A 18 3.81 -3.61 4.49
C GLY A 18 4.93 -3.84 5.50
N ILE A 19 5.12 -5.08 5.93
CA ILE A 19 6.16 -5.45 6.92
C ILE A 19 7.56 -5.22 6.35
N GLY A 20 7.82 -5.68 5.12
CA GLY A 20 9.12 -5.56 4.46
C GLY A 20 9.57 -4.11 4.35
N SER A 21 8.69 -3.21 3.90
CA SER A 21 9.00 -1.78 3.84
C SER A 21 9.31 -1.19 5.22
N ARG A 22 8.59 -1.60 6.28
CA ARG A 22 8.87 -1.11 7.65
C ARG A 22 10.19 -1.59 8.21
N ILE A 23 10.55 -2.86 7.96
CA ILE A 23 11.86 -3.40 8.35
C ILE A 23 12.97 -2.60 7.66
N LEU A 24 12.84 -2.33 6.36
CA LEU A 24 13.83 -1.53 5.62
C LEU A 24 13.90 -0.09 6.14
N MET A 25 12.76 0.55 6.39
CA MET A 25 12.70 1.90 6.95
C MET A 25 13.38 2.01 8.31
N ILE A 26 13.17 1.04 9.21
CA ILE A 26 13.80 1.02 10.53
C ILE A 26 15.31 0.76 10.40
N ARG A 27 15.72 -0.18 9.53
CA ARG A 27 17.12 -0.56 9.33
C ARG A 27 17.95 0.59 8.73
N TYR A 28 17.42 1.27 7.72
CA TYR A 28 18.14 2.31 7.00
C TYR A 28 17.89 3.72 7.56
N GLY A 29 16.84 3.90 8.37
CA GLY A 29 16.55 5.13 9.11
C GLY A 29 16.61 6.37 8.23
N LYS A 30 17.54 7.27 8.53
CA LYS A 30 17.72 8.53 7.79
C LYS A 30 18.03 8.31 6.30
N LYS A 31 18.84 7.30 5.94
CA LYS A 31 19.15 7.01 4.54
C LYS A 31 17.91 6.64 3.73
N TRP A 32 16.93 5.97 4.37
CA TRP A 32 15.66 5.68 3.72
C TRP A 32 14.84 6.94 3.52
N ILE A 33 14.75 7.80 4.54
CA ILE A 33 14.01 9.07 4.45
C ILE A 33 14.58 9.95 3.34
N ASP A 34 15.90 10.10 3.29
CA ASP A 34 16.58 10.89 2.25
C ASP A 34 16.30 10.31 0.85
N TRP A 35 16.42 8.97 0.68
CA TRP A 35 16.07 8.31 -0.58
C TRP A 35 14.60 8.50 -0.98
N GLU A 36 13.67 8.41 -0.02
CA GLU A 36 12.24 8.54 -0.27
C GLU A 36 11.87 9.98 -0.70
N LEU A 37 12.55 11.00 -0.15
CA LEU A 37 12.30 12.42 -0.49
C LEU A 37 13.07 12.92 -1.74
N ASP A 38 14.21 12.31 -2.05
CA ASP A 38 15.07 12.75 -3.15
C ASP A 38 14.87 11.95 -4.44
N LYS A 39 14.48 10.67 -4.33
CA LYS A 39 14.33 9.75 -5.49
C LYS A 39 12.90 9.31 -5.69
N ALA A 40 12.28 8.72 -4.66
CA ALA A 40 10.92 8.19 -4.81
C ALA A 40 9.91 9.33 -5.00
N TYR A 41 9.94 10.34 -4.14
CA TYR A 41 9.09 11.52 -4.19
C TYR A 41 9.91 12.81 -4.36
N ALA A 42 10.74 12.81 -5.41
CA ALA A 42 11.57 13.96 -5.79
C ALA A 42 10.74 15.25 -5.97
N LYS A 43 11.38 16.41 -5.92
CA LYS A 43 10.70 17.72 -6.11
C LYS A 43 9.95 17.78 -7.43
N GLU A 44 10.59 17.34 -8.52
CA GLU A 44 9.91 17.17 -9.80
C GLU A 44 9.18 15.83 -9.82
N LYS A 45 7.90 15.85 -10.20
CA LYS A 45 7.03 14.66 -10.23
C LYS A 45 7.64 13.54 -11.09
N PRO A 46 8.05 12.42 -10.48
CA PRO A 46 8.66 11.34 -11.22
C PRO A 46 7.68 10.62 -12.16
N LYS A 47 8.14 10.20 -13.34
CA LYS A 47 7.30 9.48 -14.31
C LYS A 47 6.84 8.09 -13.84
N TRP A 48 7.58 7.46 -12.91
CA TRP A 48 7.20 6.15 -12.35
C TRP A 48 5.83 6.19 -11.67
N ILE A 49 5.40 7.36 -11.18
CA ILE A 49 4.08 7.58 -10.58
C ILE A 49 2.97 7.17 -11.53
N TYR A 50 3.07 7.51 -12.82
CA TYR A 50 2.05 7.16 -13.80
C TYR A 50 1.99 5.65 -14.02
N ILE A 51 3.14 4.97 -14.05
CA ILE A 51 3.22 3.51 -14.19
C ILE A 51 2.53 2.84 -12.99
N VAL A 52 2.88 3.24 -11.77
CA VAL A 52 2.27 2.70 -10.55
C VAL A 52 0.78 3.02 -10.49
N SER A 53 0.36 4.17 -10.99
CA SER A 53 -1.06 4.54 -11.05
C SER A 53 -1.86 3.62 -11.98
N VAL A 54 -1.34 3.35 -13.18
CA VAL A 54 -1.96 2.42 -14.14
C VAL A 54 -2.02 1.01 -13.55
N ILE A 55 -0.92 0.53 -12.95
CA ILE A 55 -0.89 -0.79 -12.30
C ILE A 55 -1.93 -0.86 -11.17
N SER A 56 -2.04 0.19 -10.34
CA SER A 56 -3.00 0.23 -9.24
C SER A 56 -4.45 0.17 -9.73
N LEU A 57 -4.78 0.90 -10.81
CA LEU A 57 -6.09 0.84 -11.45
C LEU A 57 -6.40 -0.55 -12.00
N ILE A 58 -5.43 -1.19 -12.65
CA ILE A 58 -5.58 -2.56 -13.17
C ILE A 58 -5.83 -3.54 -12.01
N ILE A 59 -5.05 -3.47 -10.94
CA ILE A 59 -5.22 -4.34 -9.76
C ILE A 59 -6.62 -4.17 -9.15
N VAL A 60 -7.09 -2.92 -8.99
CA VAL A 60 -8.43 -2.65 -8.45
C VAL A 60 -9.51 -3.19 -9.37
N GLY A 61 -9.42 -2.91 -10.68
CA GLY A 61 -10.39 -3.40 -11.67
C GLY A 61 -10.44 -4.92 -11.71
N TYR A 62 -9.28 -5.58 -11.72
CA TYR A 62 -9.18 -7.03 -11.70
C TYR A 62 -9.70 -7.62 -10.38
N THR A 63 -9.46 -6.96 -9.25
CA THR A 63 -9.99 -7.39 -7.95
C THR A 63 -11.52 -7.38 -7.95
N TRP A 64 -12.15 -6.31 -8.45
CA TRP A 64 -13.61 -6.25 -8.60
C TRP A 64 -14.14 -7.27 -9.60
N TYR A 65 -13.43 -7.48 -10.72
CA TYR A 65 -13.76 -8.56 -11.64
C TYR A 65 -13.79 -9.91 -10.92
N GLN A 66 -12.79 -10.22 -10.09
CA GLN A 66 -12.77 -11.47 -9.32
C GLN A 66 -13.89 -11.54 -8.27
N VAL A 67 -14.29 -10.42 -7.65
CA VAL A 67 -15.44 -10.40 -6.72
C VAL A 67 -16.73 -10.83 -7.40
N PHE A 68 -16.95 -10.44 -8.66
CA PHE A 68 -18.17 -10.81 -9.39
C PHE A 68 -18.11 -12.20 -10.05
N ASN A 69 -16.92 -12.75 -10.27
CA ASN A 69 -16.73 -14.03 -10.97
C ASN A 69 -16.41 -15.21 -10.03
N MET A 70 -15.86 -14.96 -8.84
CA MET A 70 -15.57 -16.00 -7.86
C MET A 70 -16.59 -16.00 -6.73
N ASP A 71 -17.10 -17.17 -6.37
CA ASP A 71 -17.99 -17.35 -5.21
C ASP A 71 -17.19 -17.41 -3.89
N ILE A 72 -16.36 -16.39 -3.65
CA ILE A 72 -15.57 -16.25 -2.42
C ILE A 72 -16.30 -15.30 -1.49
N LYS A 73 -16.76 -15.85 -0.36
CA LYS A 73 -17.46 -15.09 0.66
C LYS A 73 -16.60 -13.95 1.18
N TYR A 74 -17.20 -12.77 1.37
CA TYR A 74 -16.54 -11.57 1.89
C TYR A 74 -15.40 -11.00 1.02
N SER A 75 -15.22 -11.46 -0.22
CA SER A 75 -14.22 -10.93 -1.17
C SER A 75 -14.32 -9.42 -1.39
N TRP A 76 -15.54 -8.87 -1.28
CA TRP A 76 -15.82 -7.43 -1.36
C TRP A 76 -15.07 -6.59 -0.31
N ILE A 77 -14.73 -7.15 0.86
CA ILE A 77 -14.00 -6.43 1.91
C ILE A 77 -12.61 -6.03 1.40
N ILE A 78 -11.87 -6.98 0.83
CA ILE A 78 -10.56 -6.72 0.21
C ILE A 78 -10.70 -5.77 -0.97
N ALA A 79 -11.72 -5.94 -1.81
CA ALA A 79 -11.93 -5.07 -2.96
C ALA A 79 -12.12 -3.60 -2.55
N ILE A 80 -12.86 -3.33 -1.46
CA ILE A 80 -12.99 -1.99 -0.89
C ILE A 80 -11.65 -1.50 -0.36
N LEU A 81 -10.91 -2.29 0.42
CA LEU A 81 -9.61 -1.88 0.97
C LEU A 81 -8.60 -1.54 -0.12
N VAL A 82 -8.55 -2.35 -1.19
CA VAL A 82 -7.69 -2.09 -2.36
C VAL A 82 -8.17 -0.84 -3.10
N SER A 83 -9.48 -0.62 -3.23
CA SER A 83 -10.03 0.60 -3.84
C SER A 83 -9.66 1.87 -3.06
N LEU A 84 -9.58 1.80 -1.72
CA LEU A 84 -9.15 2.95 -0.90
C LEU A 84 -7.72 3.40 -1.21
N THR A 85 -6.86 2.52 -1.76
CA THR A 85 -5.52 2.95 -2.20
C THR A 85 -5.57 3.89 -3.39
N LEU A 86 -6.64 3.87 -4.19
CA LEU A 86 -6.81 4.81 -5.28
C LEU A 86 -6.91 6.25 -4.80
N ILE A 87 -7.43 6.50 -3.59
CA ILE A 87 -7.43 7.85 -2.99
C ILE A 87 -6.00 8.38 -2.87
N LYS A 88 -5.06 7.52 -2.44
CA LYS A 88 -3.64 7.86 -2.38
C LYS A 88 -3.06 8.10 -3.77
N ILE A 89 -3.38 7.23 -4.73
CA ILE A 89 -2.92 7.34 -6.12
C ILE A 89 -3.44 8.61 -6.78
N PHE A 90 -4.71 8.98 -6.59
CA PHE A 90 -5.26 10.22 -7.12
C PHE A 90 -4.58 11.46 -6.55
N ASN A 91 -4.28 11.47 -5.25
CA ASN A 91 -3.46 12.55 -4.68
C ASN A 91 -2.05 12.58 -5.27
N LEU A 92 -1.43 11.43 -5.48
CA LEU A 92 -0.10 11.31 -6.10
C LEU A 92 -0.08 11.86 -7.55
N ILE A 93 -1.17 11.68 -8.32
CA ILE A 93 -1.27 12.15 -9.70
C ILE A 93 -1.66 13.64 -9.76
N PHE A 94 -2.74 14.02 -9.09
CA PHE A 94 -3.39 15.32 -9.28
C PHE A 94 -2.94 16.37 -8.26
N ASN A 95 -2.50 15.95 -7.07
CA ASN A 95 -2.12 16.83 -5.97
C ASN A 95 -0.69 16.52 -5.48
N TYR A 96 0.24 16.32 -6.43
CA TYR A 96 1.57 15.80 -6.14
C TYR A 96 2.33 16.64 -5.09
N ASP A 97 2.30 17.97 -5.20
CA ASP A 97 3.02 18.85 -4.27
C ASP A 97 2.49 18.71 -2.83
N LYS A 98 1.17 18.71 -2.66
CA LYS A 98 0.52 18.46 -1.36
C LYS A 98 0.83 17.06 -0.82
N PHE A 99 0.86 16.06 -1.71
CA PHE A 99 1.24 14.70 -1.32
C PHE A 99 2.70 14.66 -0.85
N ARG A 100 3.61 15.34 -1.55
CA ARG A 100 5.03 15.42 -1.17
C ARG A 100 5.21 16.13 0.17
N GLU A 101 4.52 17.25 0.40
CA GLU A 101 4.51 17.94 1.70
C GLU A 101 3.98 17.03 2.82
N PHE A 102 2.93 16.25 2.54
CA PHE A 102 2.42 15.26 3.49
C PHE A 102 3.48 14.21 3.83
N VAL A 103 4.17 13.65 2.82
CA VAL A 103 5.24 12.66 3.01
C VAL A 103 6.38 13.27 3.83
N ASP A 104 6.86 14.45 3.43
CA ASP A 104 7.94 15.16 4.13
C ASP A 104 7.59 15.42 5.59
N SER A 105 6.40 15.97 5.86
CA SER A 105 5.95 16.24 7.22
C SER A 105 5.75 14.97 8.05
N THR A 106 5.45 13.84 7.41
CA THR A 106 5.23 12.56 8.08
C THR A 106 6.54 11.86 8.42
N LEU A 107 7.50 11.88 7.49
CA LEU A 107 8.81 11.25 7.65
C LEU A 107 9.71 12.04 8.61
N ASN A 108 9.68 13.36 8.55
CA ASN A 108 10.51 14.22 9.41
C ASN A 108 9.91 14.48 10.81
N ASN A 109 8.65 14.09 11.05
CA ASN A 109 8.04 14.18 12.37
C ASN A 109 8.06 12.82 13.10
N LYS A 110 8.84 12.73 14.19
CA LYS A 110 8.99 11.48 14.97
C LYS A 110 7.66 10.84 15.38
N ARG A 111 6.65 11.63 15.76
CA ARG A 111 5.34 11.13 16.19
C ARG A 111 4.58 10.56 15.00
N LYS A 112 4.48 11.30 13.89
CA LYS A 112 3.78 10.86 12.67
C LYS A 112 4.46 9.64 12.05
N PHE A 113 5.80 9.62 12.01
CA PHE A 113 6.59 8.49 11.53
C PHE A 113 6.30 7.22 12.35
N LYS A 114 6.32 7.33 13.69
CA LYS A 114 5.98 6.20 14.57
C LYS A 114 4.54 5.73 14.35
N GLN A 115 3.59 6.66 14.25
CA GLN A 115 2.19 6.33 13.97
C GLN A 115 2.03 5.59 12.65
N LEU A 116 2.68 6.06 11.57
CA LEU A 116 2.67 5.40 10.26
C LEU A 116 3.18 3.96 10.35
N ASN A 117 4.33 3.74 11.00
CA ASN A 117 4.92 2.40 11.13
C ASN A 117 4.01 1.46 11.93
N ILE A 118 3.44 1.92 13.04
CA ILE A 118 2.51 1.13 13.86
C ILE A 118 1.23 0.81 13.08
N SER A 119 0.62 1.81 12.43
CA SER A 119 -0.61 1.61 11.65
C SER A 119 -0.41 0.60 10.53
N VAL A 120 0.68 0.69 9.78
CA VAL A 120 0.96 -0.25 8.69
C VAL A 120 1.29 -1.64 9.21
N PHE A 121 1.98 -1.76 10.35
CA PHE A 121 2.26 -3.04 10.97
C PHE A 121 0.96 -3.74 11.42
N ILE A 122 0.07 -3.04 12.13
CA ILE A 122 -1.24 -3.56 12.54
C ILE A 122 -2.06 -3.97 11.32
N PHE A 123 -2.10 -3.12 10.28
CA PHE A 123 -2.82 -3.42 9.05
C PHE A 123 -2.28 -4.66 8.32
N SER A 124 -0.95 -4.86 8.36
CA SER A 124 -0.31 -6.05 7.79
C SER A 124 -0.68 -7.33 8.56
N ILE A 125 -0.75 -7.26 9.89
CA ILE A 125 -1.23 -8.38 10.72
C ILE A 125 -2.68 -8.71 10.38
N ILE A 126 -3.54 -7.70 10.23
CA ILE A 126 -4.95 -7.89 9.84
C ILE A 126 -5.03 -8.63 8.49
N PHE A 127 -4.20 -8.28 7.51
CA PHE A 127 -4.21 -9.02 6.24
C PHE A 127 -3.71 -10.44 6.35
N ILE A 128 -2.68 -10.71 7.17
CA ILE A 128 -2.25 -12.09 7.40
C ILE A 128 -3.41 -12.90 7.99
N LEU A 129 -4.11 -12.34 8.99
CA LEU A 129 -5.26 -13.01 9.59
C LEU A 129 -6.40 -13.21 8.58
N MET A 130 -6.70 -12.21 7.75
CA MET A 130 -7.70 -12.34 6.69
C MET A 130 -7.31 -13.40 5.66
N GLY A 131 -6.05 -13.44 5.23
CA GLY A 131 -5.57 -14.43 4.25
C GLY A 131 -5.43 -15.86 4.79
N ILE A 132 -5.53 -16.08 6.11
CA ILE A 132 -5.51 -17.42 6.72
C ILE A 132 -6.93 -17.86 7.11
N PHE A 133 -7.73 -16.95 7.69
CA PHE A 133 -9.00 -17.30 8.31
C PHE A 133 -10.24 -16.90 7.51
N LEU A 134 -10.10 -15.99 6.53
CA LEU A 134 -11.24 -15.47 5.77
C LEU A 134 -11.24 -15.92 4.31
N TYR A 135 -10.07 -16.02 3.68
CA TYR A 135 -9.87 -16.41 2.28
C TYR A 135 -8.88 -17.55 2.20
#